data_AF-A0A7W6GNE1-F1
#
_entry.id   AF-A0A7W6GNE1-F1
#
_cell.length_a   1.000
_cell.length_b   1.000
_cell.length_c   1.000
_cell.angle_alpha   90.00
_cell.angle_beta   90.00
_cell.angle_gamma   90.00
#
_symmetry.space_group_name_H-M   'P 1'
#
loop_
_entity.id
_entity.type
_entity.pdbx_description
1 polymer ?
#
loop_
_entity_poly.entity_id
_entity_poly.type
_entity_poly.pdbx_seq_one_letter_code
_entity_poly.pdbx_strand_id
1 'polypeptide(L)'
;MAAYDRNFQFYSASLYDNQVLIANWKGWWMVFRSIFVMIAVVVLGLMAMGQKASAQGCQPALHALSDIQALNQFWGTSVVVCRIPDGSGGAFANRITGIVTVDQSWLDAVAMSHGNWAAVGVLAHEWGHMVQGNVPSSTAAELQADCLAGVFMRGQNLPPSTIAQFAQLNLQNGDPVWSWTGHGLGTQRYNAAARGYNGLPLFNGSNLAAICPLSAF
;
A
#
# COMPACT_ATOMS: atom_id res chain seq x y z
N MET A 1 -4.18 -75.04 55.85
CA MET A 1 -3.59 -73.85 56.49
C MET A 1 -2.23 -73.62 55.88
N ALA A 2 -1.91 -72.35 55.57
CA ALA A 2 -0.97 -71.87 54.56
C ALA A 2 0.38 -72.60 54.43
N ALA A 3 0.73 -72.97 53.19
CA ALA A 3 2.07 -73.34 52.77
C ALA A 3 2.39 -72.64 51.44
N TYR A 4 3.49 -71.89 51.47
CA TYR A 4 4.09 -71.14 50.38
C TYR A 4 5.17 -72.05 49.78
N ASP A 5 5.13 -72.36 48.48
CA ASP A 5 6.34 -72.81 47.78
C ASP A 5 6.37 -72.39 46.31
N ARG A 6 7.61 -72.10 45.90
CA ARG A 6 8.11 -71.55 44.65
C ARG A 6 8.26 -72.64 43.58
N ASN A 7 8.60 -72.18 42.38
CA ASN A 7 8.99 -72.88 41.14
C ASN A 7 7.86 -72.86 40.09
N PHE A 8 8.06 -72.53 38.80
CA PHE A 8 9.26 -72.61 37.96
C PHE A 8 9.00 -71.88 36.60
N GLN A 9 10.07 -71.46 35.92
CA GLN A 9 10.21 -71.19 34.46
C GLN A 9 9.78 -69.84 33.84
N PHE A 10 10.46 -69.23 32.84
CA PHE A 10 11.74 -69.43 32.12
C PHE A 10 12.09 -68.09 31.42
N TYR A 11 13.36 -67.90 31.06
CA TYR A 11 13.88 -66.79 30.25
C TYR A 11 13.30 -66.76 28.82
N SER A 12 13.09 -65.56 28.25
CA SER A 12 13.63 -65.25 26.91
C SER A 12 13.78 -63.74 26.73
N ALA A 13 15.01 -63.33 26.41
CA ALA A 13 15.32 -62.00 25.92
C ALA A 13 14.75 -61.83 24.50
N SER A 14 14.17 -60.67 24.20
CA SER A 14 13.81 -60.29 22.83
C SER A 14 14.50 -58.96 22.51
N LEU A 15 15.44 -59.08 21.57
CA LEU A 15 16.17 -58.02 20.89
C LEU A 15 15.21 -57.18 20.05
N TYR A 16 14.55 -56.18 20.64
CA TYR A 16 13.88 -55.11 19.89
C TYR A 16 14.16 -53.75 20.54
N ASP A 17 15.45 -53.51 20.74
CA ASP A 17 16.02 -52.19 20.91
C ASP A 17 16.61 -51.74 19.55
N ASN A 18 16.45 -50.47 19.20
CA ASN A 18 17.09 -49.73 18.09
C ASN A 18 16.41 -49.52 16.72
N GLN A 19 15.23 -50.04 16.39
CA GLN A 19 14.60 -49.74 15.08
C GLN A 19 13.67 -48.50 15.09
N VAL A 20 13.27 -47.99 16.26
CA VAL A 20 12.27 -46.90 16.35
C VAL A 20 12.90 -45.50 16.36
N LEU A 21 14.19 -45.36 16.68
CA LEU A 21 14.82 -44.04 16.81
C LEU A 21 15.35 -43.43 15.49
N ILE A 22 15.46 -44.22 14.41
CA ILE A 22 16.02 -43.73 13.13
C ILE A 22 14.92 -43.20 12.18
N ALA A 23 13.66 -43.62 12.36
CA ALA A 23 12.55 -43.19 11.50
C ALA A 23 12.09 -41.74 11.73
N ASN A 24 12.48 -41.11 12.85
CA ASN A 24 11.97 -39.79 13.24
C ASN A 24 12.85 -38.61 12.76
N TRP A 25 14.05 -38.86 12.23
CA TRP A 25 14.94 -37.76 11.83
C TRP A 25 14.68 -37.26 10.40
N LYS A 26 14.28 -38.16 9.46
CA LYS A 26 14.07 -37.77 8.06
C LYS A 26 12.86 -36.85 7.84
N GLY A 27 11.83 -36.95 8.67
CA GLY A 27 10.65 -36.07 8.62
C GLY A 27 10.98 -34.63 9.02
N TRP A 28 11.75 -34.44 10.09
CA TRP A 28 12.13 -33.12 10.58
C TRP A 28 13.08 -32.40 9.62
N TRP A 29 13.99 -33.12 8.96
CA TRP A 29 14.90 -32.53 7.96
C TRP A 29 14.20 -31.93 6.74
N MET A 30 13.03 -32.45 6.33
CA MET A 30 12.23 -31.88 5.24
C MET A 30 11.47 -30.62 5.67
N VAL A 31 10.99 -30.57 6.92
CA VAL A 31 10.33 -29.38 7.49
C VAL A 31 11.35 -28.23 7.66
N PHE A 32 12.55 -28.51 8.17
CA PHE A 32 13.59 -27.49 8.32
C PHE A 32 14.10 -26.93 6.98
N ARG A 33 14.29 -27.76 5.94
CA ARG A 33 14.66 -27.27 4.59
C ARG A 33 13.60 -26.33 4.01
N SER A 34 12.33 -26.64 4.20
CA SER A 34 11.23 -25.82 3.67
C SER A 34 11.14 -24.47 4.37
N ILE A 35 11.34 -24.43 5.69
CA ILE A 35 11.36 -23.19 6.48
C ILE A 35 12.57 -22.31 6.12
N PHE A 36 13.76 -22.88 5.97
CA PHE A 36 14.95 -22.11 5.58
C PHE A 36 14.87 -21.54 4.17
N VAL A 37 14.29 -22.26 3.21
CA VAL A 37 14.08 -21.74 1.85
C VAL A 37 13.05 -20.60 1.85
N MET A 38 11.96 -20.71 2.61
CA MET A 38 11.00 -19.61 2.72
C MET A 38 11.61 -18.35 3.38
N ILE A 39 12.38 -18.51 4.46
CA ILE A 39 13.06 -17.37 5.12
C ILE A 39 14.07 -16.73 4.17
N ALA A 40 14.87 -17.51 3.44
CA ALA A 40 15.86 -16.98 2.50
C ALA A 40 15.20 -16.22 1.34
N VAL A 41 14.08 -16.71 0.79
CA VAL A 41 13.32 -16.02 -0.26
C VAL A 41 12.72 -14.70 0.24
N VAL A 42 12.17 -14.68 1.47
CA VAL A 42 11.62 -13.46 2.08
C VAL A 42 12.72 -12.42 2.34
N VAL A 43 13.88 -12.83 2.87
CA VAL A 43 15.00 -11.92 3.15
C VAL A 43 15.63 -11.38 1.86
N LEU A 44 15.82 -12.22 0.82
CA LEU A 44 16.34 -11.77 -0.48
C LEU A 44 15.36 -10.85 -1.21
N GLY A 45 14.05 -11.11 -1.11
CA GLY A 45 13.01 -10.23 -1.66
C GLY A 45 12.98 -8.84 -1.00
N LEU A 46 13.14 -8.79 0.33
CA LEU A 46 13.21 -7.54 1.08
C LEU A 46 14.47 -6.71 0.75
N MET A 47 15.60 -7.36 0.47
CA MET A 47 16.83 -6.65 0.08
C MET A 47 16.79 -6.08 -1.34
N ALA A 48 16.12 -6.76 -2.29
CA ALA A 48 16.01 -6.28 -3.67
C ALA A 48 15.11 -5.03 -3.81
N MET A 49 14.12 -4.86 -2.93
CA MET A 49 13.25 -3.68 -2.94
C MET A 49 13.92 -2.44 -2.34
N GLY A 50 14.93 -2.60 -1.47
CA GLY A 50 15.67 -1.50 -0.85
C GLY A 50 16.72 -0.83 -1.76
N GLN A 51 17.17 -1.50 -2.82
CA GLN A 51 18.35 -1.02 -3.58
C GLN A 51 18.04 -0.05 -4.73
N LYS A 52 16.80 0.04 -5.22
CA LYS A 52 16.48 1.00 -6.30
C LYS A 52 16.37 2.46 -5.83
N ALA A 53 15.98 2.71 -4.58
CA ALA A 53 15.82 4.08 -4.06
C ALA A 53 17.16 4.78 -3.77
N SER A 54 18.20 4.03 -3.40
CA SER A 54 19.52 4.57 -3.07
C SER A 54 20.29 5.10 -4.28
N ALA A 55 20.01 4.60 -5.50
CA ALA A 55 20.78 4.93 -6.70
C ALA A 55 20.49 6.32 -7.31
N GLN A 56 19.47 7.05 -6.83
CA GLN A 56 19.03 8.33 -7.41
C GLN A 56 19.20 9.56 -6.49
N GLY A 57 19.84 9.44 -5.32
CA GLY A 57 19.89 10.54 -4.35
C GLY A 57 18.51 10.90 -3.78
N CYS A 58 17.51 10.04 -4.01
CA CYS A 58 16.16 10.15 -3.49
C CYS A 58 16.16 9.75 -2.01
N GLN A 59 15.89 10.69 -1.12
CA GLN A 59 15.62 10.38 0.28
C GLN A 59 14.18 9.88 0.39
N PRO A 60 13.89 8.68 0.90
CA PRO A 60 12.52 8.19 0.97
C PRO A 60 11.68 8.99 1.97
N ALA A 61 10.39 9.16 1.68
CA ALA A 61 9.42 9.73 2.62
C ALA A 61 9.03 8.67 3.68
N LEU A 62 9.83 8.55 4.75
CA LEU A 62 9.77 7.43 5.69
C LEU A 62 8.42 7.28 6.40
N HIS A 63 7.75 8.39 6.73
CA HIS A 63 6.46 8.34 7.43
C HIS A 63 5.30 7.83 6.56
N ALA A 64 5.46 7.87 5.23
CA ALA A 64 4.43 7.47 4.27
C ALA A 64 4.68 6.09 3.64
N LEU A 65 5.69 5.33 4.10
CA LEU A 65 6.10 4.08 3.43
C LEU A 65 4.96 3.05 3.28
N SER A 66 4.12 2.89 4.29
CA SER A 66 2.96 1.99 4.22
C SER A 66 1.94 2.45 3.18
N ASP A 67 1.72 3.76 3.09
CA ASP A 67 0.74 4.36 2.18
C ASP A 67 1.22 4.25 0.73
N ILE A 68 2.52 4.50 0.52
CA ILE A 68 3.21 4.32 -0.77
C ILE A 68 3.08 2.87 -1.25
N GLN A 69 3.28 1.90 -0.34
CA GLN A 69 3.12 0.49 -0.68
C GLN A 69 1.67 0.17 -1.05
N ALA A 70 0.69 0.66 -0.29
CA ALA A 70 -0.73 0.45 -0.57
C ALA A 70 -1.14 1.06 -1.93
N LEU A 71 -0.64 2.25 -2.25
CA LEU A 71 -0.89 2.92 -3.54
C LEU A 71 -0.30 2.14 -4.70
N ASN A 72 0.97 1.73 -4.60
CA ASN A 72 1.62 0.92 -5.64
C ASN A 72 0.92 -0.42 -5.85
N GLN A 73 0.50 -1.08 -4.76
CA GLN A 73 -0.25 -2.32 -4.85
C GLN A 73 -1.62 -2.12 -5.50
N PHE A 74 -2.35 -1.06 -5.11
CA PHE A 74 -3.69 -0.79 -5.63
C PHE A 74 -3.67 -0.49 -7.14
N TRP A 75 -2.73 0.34 -7.57
CA TRP A 75 -2.63 0.76 -8.98
C TRP A 75 -1.81 -0.20 -9.85
N GLY A 76 -1.12 -1.18 -9.25
CA GLY A 76 -0.20 -2.05 -9.98
C GLY A 76 1.00 -1.29 -10.56
N THR A 77 1.45 -0.24 -9.87
CA THR A 77 2.55 0.64 -10.30
C THR A 77 3.79 0.48 -9.41
N SER A 78 4.90 1.12 -9.80
CA SER A 78 6.12 1.22 -8.97
C SER A 78 6.61 2.66 -8.95
N VAL A 79 5.80 3.54 -8.36
CA VAL A 79 6.13 4.95 -8.17
C VAL A 79 7.03 5.09 -6.95
N VAL A 80 8.08 5.89 -7.10
CA VAL A 80 9.03 6.23 -6.03
C VAL A 80 8.64 7.57 -5.44
N VAL A 81 8.64 7.67 -4.10
CA VAL A 81 8.42 8.95 -3.40
C VAL A 81 9.71 9.46 -2.81
N CYS A 82 10.12 10.65 -3.25
CA CYS A 82 11.31 11.33 -2.78
C CYS A 82 10.94 12.51 -1.90
N ARG A 83 11.55 12.60 -0.73
CA ARG A 83 11.47 13.77 0.12
C ARG A 83 12.19 14.94 -0.53
N ILE A 84 11.53 16.10 -0.54
CA ILE A 84 12.12 17.41 -0.83
C ILE A 84 12.34 18.19 0.48
N PRO A 85 13.13 19.28 0.48
CA PRO A 85 13.40 20.04 1.70
C PRO A 85 12.13 20.49 2.42
N ASP A 86 12.15 20.42 3.74
CA ASP A 86 11.05 20.90 4.58
C ASP A 86 10.81 22.40 4.35
N GLY A 87 9.54 22.80 4.31
CA GLY A 87 9.13 24.16 3.96
C GLY A 87 8.86 24.38 2.47
N SER A 88 9.00 23.35 1.64
CA SER A 88 8.59 23.40 0.22
C SER A 88 7.07 23.41 0.07
N GLY A 89 6.32 22.90 1.07
CA GLY A 89 4.89 23.13 1.21
C GLY A 89 3.98 22.36 0.25
N GLY A 90 4.36 21.16 -0.19
CA GLY A 90 3.51 20.37 -1.09
C GLY A 90 4.03 18.98 -1.47
N ALA A 91 3.27 18.34 -2.35
CA ALA A 91 3.64 17.13 -3.07
C ALA A 91 3.47 17.36 -4.58
N PHE A 92 4.26 16.68 -5.41
CA PHE A 92 4.25 16.87 -6.86
C PHE A 92 4.60 15.58 -7.61
N ALA A 93 3.75 15.19 -8.56
CA ALA A 93 4.00 14.10 -9.48
C ALA A 93 4.82 14.54 -10.71
N ASN A 94 6.01 13.96 -10.88
CA ASN A 94 6.74 14.03 -12.14
C ASN A 94 6.49 12.77 -12.98
N ARG A 95 5.54 12.87 -13.89
CA ARG A 95 5.10 11.77 -14.77
C ARG A 95 6.18 11.28 -15.75
N ILE A 96 7.12 12.15 -16.11
CA ILE A 96 8.22 11.79 -17.02
C ILE A 96 9.22 10.88 -16.32
N THR A 97 9.54 11.18 -15.05
CA THR A 97 10.49 10.38 -14.27
C THR A 97 9.82 9.26 -13.47
N GLY A 98 8.50 9.29 -13.31
CA GLY A 98 7.75 8.34 -12.48
C GLY A 98 7.99 8.54 -10.98
N ILE A 99 8.37 9.76 -10.57
CA ILE A 99 8.71 10.11 -9.20
C ILE A 99 7.67 11.08 -8.65
N VAL A 100 7.17 10.82 -7.45
CA VAL A 100 6.46 11.81 -6.64
C VAL A 100 7.46 12.44 -5.68
N THR A 101 7.52 13.77 -5.62
CA THR A 101 8.26 14.47 -4.58
C THR A 101 7.33 14.98 -3.50
N VAL A 102 7.75 14.94 -2.23
CA VAL A 102 6.92 15.40 -1.11
C VAL A 102 7.72 16.11 -0.03
N ASP A 103 7.20 17.23 0.46
CA ASP A 103 7.63 17.80 1.73
C ASP A 103 7.00 16.98 2.86
N GLN A 104 7.81 16.13 3.51
CA GLN A 104 7.32 15.23 4.56
C GLN A 104 6.79 16.00 5.77
N SER A 105 7.41 17.11 6.14
CA SER A 105 6.95 17.93 7.27
C SER A 105 5.58 18.55 7.00
N TRP A 106 5.35 18.99 5.76
CA TRP A 106 4.06 19.49 5.32
C TRP A 106 3.01 18.37 5.28
N LEU A 107 3.35 17.19 4.76
CA LEU A 107 2.44 16.05 4.72
C LEU A 107 2.04 15.59 6.12
N ASP A 108 3.00 15.56 7.07
CA ASP A 108 2.74 15.29 8.48
C ASP A 108 1.81 16.36 9.09
N ALA A 109 1.98 17.64 8.72
CA ALA A 109 1.09 18.71 9.16
C ALA A 109 -0.33 18.58 8.60
N VAL A 110 -0.49 18.12 7.36
CA VAL A 110 -1.80 17.76 6.78
C VAL A 110 -2.42 16.60 7.58
N ALA A 111 -1.65 15.56 7.90
CA ALA A 111 -2.13 14.44 8.70
C ALA A 111 -2.61 14.88 10.09
N MET A 112 -1.87 15.76 10.75
CA MET A 112 -2.24 16.30 12.07
C MET A 112 -3.49 17.19 12.02
N SER A 113 -3.63 18.01 10.98
CA SER A 113 -4.68 19.03 10.90
C SER A 113 -6.00 18.51 10.35
N HIS A 114 -5.93 17.57 9.39
CA HIS A 114 -7.09 17.07 8.64
C HIS A 114 -7.31 15.56 8.81
N GLY A 115 -6.36 14.85 9.44
CA GLY A 115 -6.39 13.41 9.65
C GLY A 115 -5.45 12.66 8.71
N ASN A 116 -4.93 11.52 9.15
CA ASN A 116 -3.95 10.71 8.40
C ASN A 116 -4.40 10.41 6.98
N TRP A 117 -5.68 10.11 6.79
CA TRP A 117 -6.22 9.78 5.48
C TRP A 117 -6.36 10.99 4.56
N ALA A 118 -6.41 12.22 5.07
CA ALA A 118 -6.29 13.40 4.22
C ALA A 118 -4.90 13.46 3.58
N ALA A 119 -3.84 13.20 4.35
CA ALA A 119 -2.47 13.11 3.83
C ALA A 119 -2.30 11.94 2.84
N VAL A 120 -2.89 10.78 3.13
CA VAL A 120 -2.92 9.66 2.17
C VAL A 120 -3.67 10.05 0.89
N GLY A 121 -4.77 10.80 1.02
CA GLY A 121 -5.53 11.31 -0.12
C GLY A 121 -4.70 12.25 -1.01
N VAL A 122 -3.86 13.10 -0.42
CA VAL A 122 -2.90 13.93 -1.17
C VAL A 122 -1.92 13.05 -1.97
N LEU A 123 -1.31 12.04 -1.36
CA LEU A 123 -0.44 11.11 -2.11
C LEU A 123 -1.22 10.36 -3.19
N ALA A 124 -2.45 9.95 -2.90
CA ALA A 124 -3.32 9.28 -3.88
C ALA A 124 -3.66 10.19 -5.07
N HIS A 125 -3.80 11.50 -4.86
CA HIS A 125 -3.96 12.50 -5.92
C HIS A 125 -2.71 12.54 -6.82
N GLU A 126 -1.51 12.61 -6.25
CA GLU A 126 -0.26 12.56 -7.03
C GLU A 126 -0.12 11.25 -7.83
N TRP A 127 -0.58 10.13 -7.27
CA TRP A 127 -0.67 8.87 -8.02
C TRP A 127 -1.68 8.94 -9.16
N GLY A 128 -2.79 9.66 -8.98
CA GLY A 128 -3.76 9.93 -10.03
C GLY A 128 -3.10 10.52 -11.27
N HIS A 129 -2.18 11.47 -11.09
CA HIS A 129 -1.37 12.00 -12.20
C HIS A 129 -0.47 10.95 -12.85
N MET A 130 0.11 10.03 -12.08
CA MET A 130 0.89 8.94 -12.65
C MET A 130 0.03 7.98 -13.48
N VAL A 131 -1.18 7.65 -13.00
CA VAL A 131 -2.14 6.77 -13.68
C VAL A 131 -2.68 7.41 -14.97
N GLN A 132 -2.83 8.73 -14.99
CA GLN A 132 -3.26 9.48 -16.18
C GLN A 132 -2.27 9.38 -17.34
N GLY A 133 -0.98 9.16 -17.09
CA GLY A 133 0.05 9.20 -18.12
C GLY A 133 0.18 10.58 -18.76
N ASN A 134 0.17 10.67 -20.10
CA ASN A 134 0.50 11.90 -20.84
C ASN A 134 -0.65 12.92 -20.98
N VAL A 135 -1.64 12.90 -20.09
CA VAL A 135 -2.74 13.88 -20.10
C VAL A 135 -2.17 15.29 -19.82
N PRO A 136 -2.46 16.31 -20.63
CA PRO A 136 -1.99 17.67 -20.36
C PRO A 136 -2.46 18.19 -19.00
N SER A 137 -1.59 18.91 -18.29
CA SER A 137 -1.96 19.61 -17.05
C SER A 137 -3.08 20.62 -17.35
N SER A 138 -4.21 20.42 -16.71
CA SER A 138 -5.45 21.18 -16.88
C SER A 138 -6.34 20.94 -15.68
N THR A 139 -7.31 21.82 -15.44
CA THR A 139 -8.27 21.63 -14.33
C THR A 139 -9.02 20.31 -14.44
N ALA A 140 -9.34 19.85 -15.65
CA ALA A 140 -9.95 18.53 -15.83
C ALA A 140 -9.03 17.39 -15.35
N ALA A 141 -7.72 17.50 -15.60
CA ALA A 141 -6.73 16.52 -15.13
C ALA A 141 -6.57 16.54 -13.60
N GLU A 142 -6.55 17.72 -12.98
CA GLU A 142 -6.50 17.89 -11.53
C GLU A 142 -7.73 17.28 -10.83
N LEU A 143 -8.93 17.59 -11.35
CA LEU A 143 -10.19 17.03 -10.84
C LEU A 143 -10.28 15.52 -11.08
N GLN A 144 -9.79 15.03 -12.22
CA GLN A 144 -9.70 13.59 -12.42
C GLN A 144 -8.74 12.92 -11.43
N ALA A 145 -7.62 13.56 -11.07
CA ALA A 145 -6.69 13.05 -10.06
C ALA A 145 -7.35 12.99 -8.66
N ASP A 146 -8.12 14.02 -8.27
CA ASP A 146 -8.95 13.99 -7.06
C ASP A 146 -9.96 12.82 -7.08
N CYS A 147 -10.59 12.58 -8.23
CA CYS A 147 -11.51 11.44 -8.39
C CYS A 147 -10.78 10.09 -8.27
N LEU A 148 -9.61 9.93 -8.88
CA LEU A 148 -8.82 8.71 -8.77
C LEU A 148 -8.36 8.47 -7.31
N ALA A 149 -8.03 9.52 -6.57
CA ALA A 149 -7.74 9.42 -5.14
C ALA A 149 -8.95 8.86 -4.36
N GLY A 150 -10.16 9.35 -4.65
CA GLY A 150 -11.40 8.81 -4.08
C GLY A 150 -11.63 7.32 -4.42
N VAL A 151 -11.30 6.91 -5.65
CA VAL A 151 -11.36 5.49 -6.08
C VAL A 151 -10.40 4.62 -5.26
N PHE A 152 -9.16 5.08 -5.06
CA PHE A 152 -8.20 4.39 -4.19
C PHE A 152 -8.75 4.24 -2.76
N MET A 153 -9.27 5.32 -2.18
CA MET A 153 -9.81 5.30 -0.82
C MET A 153 -10.99 4.34 -0.65
N ARG A 154 -11.89 4.24 -1.65
CA ARG A 154 -12.92 3.19 -1.66
C ARG A 154 -12.29 1.81 -1.72
N GLY A 155 -11.27 1.63 -2.57
CA GLY A 155 -10.55 0.37 -2.72
C GLY A 155 -9.89 -0.15 -1.44
N GLN A 156 -9.50 0.76 -0.54
CA GLN A 156 -8.98 0.44 0.79
C GLN A 156 -10.10 0.13 1.82
N ASN A 157 -11.38 0.07 1.39
CA ASN A 157 -12.55 -0.19 2.23
C ASN A 157 -12.65 0.76 3.44
N LEU A 158 -12.30 2.03 3.25
CA LEU A 158 -12.34 3.06 4.29
C LEU A 158 -13.77 3.52 4.55
N PRO A 159 -14.13 3.92 5.77
CA PRO A 159 -15.46 4.43 6.06
C PRO A 159 -15.71 5.80 5.39
N PRO A 160 -16.97 6.19 5.11
CA PRO A 160 -17.27 7.46 4.46
C PRO A 160 -16.79 8.71 5.20
N SER A 161 -16.64 8.64 6.53
CA SER A 161 -16.06 9.73 7.32
C SER A 161 -14.59 10.02 6.96
N THR A 162 -13.88 9.01 6.48
CA THR A 162 -12.47 9.12 6.09
C THR A 162 -12.29 9.86 4.78
N ILE A 163 -13.12 9.59 3.76
CA ILE A 163 -13.08 10.37 2.51
C ILE A 163 -13.51 11.82 2.76
N ALA A 164 -14.41 12.07 3.71
CA ALA A 164 -14.84 13.42 4.05
C ALA A 164 -13.66 14.30 4.52
N GLN A 165 -12.65 13.74 5.18
CA GLN A 165 -11.43 14.46 5.57
C GLN A 165 -10.65 14.97 4.35
N PHE A 166 -10.40 14.09 3.38
CA PHE A 166 -9.71 14.46 2.14
C PHE A 166 -10.55 15.40 1.27
N ALA A 167 -11.85 15.11 1.09
CA ALA A 167 -12.74 15.98 0.33
C ALA A 167 -12.84 17.39 0.95
N GLN A 168 -12.84 17.50 2.28
CA GLN A 168 -12.83 18.79 2.97
C GLN A 168 -11.50 19.53 2.79
N LEU A 169 -10.36 18.82 2.79
CA LEU A 169 -9.07 19.41 2.44
C LEU A 169 -9.09 19.98 1.00
N ASN A 170 -9.67 19.24 0.06
CA ASN A 170 -9.87 19.68 -1.32
C ASN A 170 -10.78 20.92 -1.43
N LEU A 171 -11.85 20.97 -0.62
CA LEU A 171 -12.72 22.14 -0.56
C LEU A 171 -11.98 23.40 -0.10
N GLN A 172 -11.05 23.26 0.84
CA GLN A 172 -10.26 24.35 1.41
C GLN A 172 -9.10 24.81 0.50
N ASN A 173 -8.53 23.88 -0.29
CA ASN A 173 -7.37 24.13 -1.16
C ASN A 173 -7.73 24.22 -2.65
N GLY A 174 -8.98 24.52 -2.97
CA GLY A 174 -9.36 24.86 -4.35
C GLY A 174 -8.98 26.28 -4.70
N ASP A 175 -8.88 26.56 -6.00
CA ASP A 175 -8.59 27.89 -6.50
C ASP A 175 -9.73 28.87 -6.13
N PRO A 176 -9.42 30.13 -5.80
CA PRO A 176 -10.44 31.14 -5.50
C PRO A 176 -11.22 31.57 -6.73
N VAL A 177 -10.63 31.39 -7.92
CA VAL A 177 -11.22 31.71 -9.22
C VAL A 177 -10.90 30.57 -10.17
N TRP A 178 -11.88 30.17 -10.96
CA TRP A 178 -11.72 29.10 -11.92
C TRP A 178 -10.77 29.51 -13.07
N SER A 179 -9.97 28.56 -13.55
CA SER A 179 -9.17 28.70 -14.76
C SER A 179 -9.07 27.35 -15.48
N TRP A 180 -8.56 27.33 -16.71
CA TRP A 180 -8.37 26.07 -17.47
C TRP A 180 -7.15 25.26 -17.00
N THR A 181 -6.21 25.92 -16.34
CA THR A 181 -4.89 25.37 -15.97
C THR A 181 -4.65 25.39 -14.46
N GLY A 182 -5.69 25.63 -13.67
CA GLY A 182 -5.64 25.62 -12.21
C GLY A 182 -6.04 24.26 -11.63
N HIS A 183 -6.03 24.15 -10.31
CA HIS A 183 -6.48 22.96 -9.59
C HIS A 183 -8.01 22.78 -9.64
N GLY A 184 -8.73 23.86 -9.92
CA GLY A 184 -10.19 23.90 -9.89
C GLY A 184 -10.74 24.45 -8.58
N LEU A 185 -12.00 24.87 -8.59
CA LEU A 185 -12.67 25.44 -7.42
C LEU A 185 -12.81 24.38 -6.32
N GLY A 186 -12.84 24.81 -5.05
CA GLY A 186 -12.91 23.89 -3.91
C GLY A 186 -14.12 22.93 -3.98
N THR A 187 -15.29 23.42 -4.41
CA THR A 187 -16.48 22.58 -4.59
C THR A 187 -16.32 21.56 -5.72
N GLN A 188 -15.60 21.89 -6.79
CA GLN A 188 -15.30 20.95 -7.87
C GLN A 188 -14.38 19.83 -7.36
N ARG A 189 -13.31 20.20 -6.65
CA ARG A 189 -12.35 19.26 -6.07
C ARG A 189 -12.98 18.33 -5.04
N TYR A 190 -13.84 18.88 -4.15
CA TYR A 190 -14.64 18.10 -3.20
C TYR A 190 -15.52 17.07 -3.93
N ASN A 191 -16.28 17.53 -4.93
CA ASN A 191 -17.22 16.69 -5.67
C ASN A 191 -16.49 15.62 -6.47
N ALA A 192 -15.32 15.91 -7.02
CA ALA A 192 -14.51 14.96 -7.75
C ALA A 192 -14.02 13.82 -6.84
N ALA A 193 -13.46 14.14 -5.67
CA ALA A 193 -13.05 13.14 -4.69
C ALA A 193 -14.25 12.29 -4.20
N ALA A 194 -15.37 12.94 -3.88
CA ALA A 194 -16.59 12.26 -3.46
C ALA A 194 -17.16 11.34 -4.56
N ARG A 195 -17.12 11.76 -5.83
CA ARG A 195 -17.52 10.93 -6.97
C ARG A 195 -16.65 9.68 -7.08
N GLY A 196 -15.33 9.87 -6.96
CA GLY A 196 -14.35 8.80 -6.98
C GLY A 196 -14.67 7.72 -5.95
N TYR A 197 -14.99 8.13 -4.73
CA TYR A 197 -15.33 7.23 -3.62
C TYR A 197 -16.73 6.59 -3.76
N ASN A 198 -17.76 7.37 -4.11
CA ASN A 198 -19.15 6.89 -4.20
C ASN A 198 -19.48 6.14 -5.50
N GLY A 199 -18.55 6.11 -6.46
CA GLY A 199 -18.71 5.37 -7.71
C GLY A 199 -18.99 3.87 -7.52
N LEU A 200 -19.46 3.22 -8.59
CA LEU A 200 -19.76 1.80 -8.58
C LEU A 200 -18.52 0.97 -8.15
N PRO A 201 -18.73 -0.13 -7.42
CA PRO A 201 -17.61 -0.96 -6.98
C PRO A 201 -16.82 -1.51 -8.16
N LEU A 202 -15.50 -1.58 -8.01
CA LEU A 202 -14.55 -2.05 -9.04
C LEU A 202 -14.62 -3.58 -9.19
N PHE A 203 -15.76 -4.13 -9.58
CA PHE A 203 -15.89 -5.54 -9.94
C PHE A 203 -15.74 -5.70 -11.46
N ASN A 204 -14.90 -6.64 -11.90
CA ASN A 204 -14.70 -7.01 -13.32
C ASN A 204 -14.30 -5.86 -14.26
N GLY A 205 -13.31 -5.05 -13.86
CA GLY A 205 -12.70 -4.09 -14.79
C GLY A 205 -13.62 -2.96 -15.21
N SER A 206 -14.59 -2.58 -14.37
CA SER A 206 -15.34 -1.33 -14.54
C SER A 206 -14.36 -0.22 -14.90
N ASN A 207 -14.54 0.33 -16.10
CA ASN A 207 -13.58 1.22 -16.71
C ASN A 207 -13.38 2.44 -15.79
N LEU A 208 -12.15 2.69 -15.33
CA LEU A 208 -11.82 3.90 -14.57
C LEU A 208 -12.29 5.15 -15.31
N ALA A 209 -12.30 5.11 -16.65
CA ALA A 209 -12.83 6.16 -17.50
C ALA A 209 -14.35 6.38 -17.37
N ALA A 210 -15.12 5.43 -16.85
CA ALA A 210 -16.54 5.62 -16.54
C ALA A 210 -16.75 6.31 -15.18
N ILE A 211 -15.91 5.99 -14.19
CA ILE A 211 -16.02 6.57 -12.84
C ILE A 211 -15.41 7.96 -12.81
N CYS A 212 -14.21 8.11 -13.37
CA CYS A 212 -13.46 9.36 -13.44
C CYS A 212 -13.13 9.69 -14.92
N PRO A 213 -14.13 9.98 -15.77
CA PRO A 213 -13.87 10.43 -17.14
C PRO A 213 -13.22 11.81 -17.11
N LEU A 214 -12.16 12.02 -17.89
CA LEU A 214 -11.58 13.36 -18.05
C LEU A 214 -12.61 14.36 -18.58
N SER A 215 -13.54 13.92 -19.44
CA SER A 215 -14.61 14.75 -20.01
C SER A 215 -15.70 15.18 -19.01
N ALA A 216 -15.68 14.66 -17.79
CA ALA A 216 -16.67 15.00 -16.78
C ALA A 216 -16.22 16.12 -15.85
N PHE A 217 -15.09 16.75 -16.15
CA PHE A 217 -14.43 17.78 -15.36
C PHE A 217 -14.03 18.97 -16.22
#